data_AF-A0A183JHL4-F1
#
_entry.id   AF-A0A183JHL4-F1
#
_cell.length_a   1.000
_cell.length_b   1.000
_cell.length_c   1.000
_cell.angle_alpha   90.00
_cell.angle_beta   90.00
_cell.angle_gamma   90.00
#
_symmetry.space_group_name_H-M   'P 1'
#
loop_
_entity.id
_entity.type
_entity.pdbx_description
1 polymer ?
#
loop_
_entity_poly.entity_id
_entity_poly.type
_entity_poly.pdbx_seq_one_letter_code
_entity_poly.pdbx_strand_id
1 'polypeptide(L)'
;MPRVKAVVLDPASGFLPDKPLDNEDIKKLIELCVNRVTDQESPSVDTIKMQVFFEINHLKKDEFLNEHHRVLEKRLEPVLREVIESRAKLREELEATYQNIISALLLRSGLGSPTNMDVIRETTGEPMKVCLFF
;
A
#
# COMPACT_ATOMS: atom_id res chain seq x y z
N MET A 1 10.81 22.91 12.18
CA MET A 1 10.97 24.30 11.66
C MET A 1 12.23 24.51 10.79
N PRO A 2 12.45 23.82 9.64
CA PRO A 2 13.64 24.05 8.81
C PRO A 2 13.45 25.09 7.68
N ARG A 3 12.20 25.39 7.29
CA ARG A 3 11.93 26.16 6.05
C ARG A 3 12.08 27.67 6.18
N VAL A 4 11.82 28.26 7.36
CA VAL A 4 11.94 29.72 7.55
C VAL A 4 13.39 30.18 7.48
N LYS A 5 14.33 29.44 8.09
CA LYS A 5 15.77 29.72 7.97
C LYS A 5 16.26 29.63 6.53
N ALA A 6 15.72 28.71 5.74
CA ALA A 6 16.08 28.59 4.32
C ALA A 6 15.68 29.84 3.50
N VAL A 7 14.56 30.49 3.85
CA VAL A 7 14.12 31.73 3.18
C VAL A 7 15.00 32.92 3.56
N VAL A 8 15.42 33.02 4.83
CA VAL A 8 16.30 34.10 5.32
C VAL A 8 17.74 33.97 4.77
N LEU A 9 18.18 32.74 4.48
CA LEU A 9 19.51 32.46 3.93
C LEU A 9 19.55 32.46 2.39
N ASP A 10 18.40 32.63 1.72
CA ASP A 10 18.31 32.70 0.27
C ASP A 10 18.91 34.04 -0.21
N PRO A 11 19.98 34.06 -1.04
CA PRO A 11 20.58 35.31 -1.52
C PRO A 11 19.60 36.20 -2.28
N ALA A 12 18.54 35.63 -2.84
CA ALA A 12 17.49 36.36 -3.55
C ALA A 12 16.47 37.04 -2.63
N SER A 13 16.43 36.70 -1.34
CA SER A 13 15.47 37.25 -0.37
C SER A 13 15.84 38.66 0.13
N GLY A 14 17.11 39.05 -0.03
CA GLY A 14 17.63 40.36 0.36
C GLY A 14 17.71 40.58 1.88
N PHE A 15 17.62 39.53 2.70
CA PHE A 15 17.84 39.61 4.14
C PHE A 15 19.35 39.56 4.47
N LEU A 16 19.78 40.33 5.46
CA LEU A 16 21.14 40.27 6.00
C LEU A 16 21.19 39.19 7.10
N PRO A 17 21.93 38.09 6.95
CA PRO A 17 21.92 36.96 7.89
C PRO A 17 22.34 37.32 9.32
N ASP A 18 23.16 38.35 9.46
CA ASP A 18 23.80 38.74 10.73
C ASP A 18 23.08 39.88 11.47
N LYS A 19 21.97 40.40 10.92
CA LYS A 19 21.16 41.45 11.57
C LYS A 19 19.91 40.82 12.20
N PRO A 20 19.52 41.19 13.44
CA PRO A 20 18.22 40.79 13.98
C PRO A 20 17.09 41.36 13.11
N LEU A 21 16.11 40.51 12.78
CA LEU A 21 14.94 40.87 11.98
C LEU A 21 14.10 41.90 12.73
N ASP A 22 13.79 43.02 12.08
CA ASP A 22 12.84 44.00 12.62
C ASP A 22 11.38 43.66 12.25
N ASN A 23 10.42 44.45 12.74
CA ASN A 23 9.00 44.19 12.51
C ASN A 23 8.59 44.33 11.02
N GLU A 24 9.34 45.08 10.21
CA GLU A 24 9.11 45.16 8.76
C GLU A 24 9.69 43.96 8.03
N ASP A 25 10.89 43.52 8.44
CA ASP A 25 11.52 42.29 7.95
C ASP A 25 10.63 41.07 8.20
N ILE A 26 9.97 41.00 9.37
CA ILE A 26 9.02 39.93 9.70
C ILE A 26 7.82 39.95 8.75
N LYS A 27 7.24 41.13 8.48
CA LYS A 27 6.10 41.25 7.55
C LYS A 27 6.49 40.82 6.13
N LYS A 28 7.65 41.28 5.66
CA LYS A 28 8.22 40.90 4.36
C LYS A 28 8.50 39.40 4.28
N LEU A 29 9.00 38.80 5.36
CA LEU A 29 9.27 37.37 5.42
C LEU A 29 7.97 36.55 5.35
N ILE A 30 6.91 37.00 6.04
CA ILE A 30 5.59 36.37 5.95
C ILE A 30 5.07 36.47 4.52
N GLU A 31 5.13 37.65 3.90
CA GLU A 31 4.67 37.87 2.54
C GLU A 31 5.43 36.99 1.53
N LEU A 32 6.76 36.91 1.63
CA LEU A 32 7.58 36.04 0.80
C LEU A 32 7.24 34.55 1.00
N CYS A 33 7.01 34.12 2.24
CA CYS A 33 6.62 32.74 2.52
C CYS A 33 5.23 32.42 1.96
N VAL A 34 4.26 33.34 2.10
CA VAL A 34 2.91 33.19 1.56
C VAL A 34 2.99 33.10 0.04
N ASN A 35 3.63 34.07 -0.61
CA ASN A 35 3.79 34.10 -2.07
C ASN A 35 4.44 32.82 -2.59
N ARG A 36 5.48 32.31 -1.92
CA ARG A 36 6.18 31.07 -2.32
C ARG A 36 5.33 29.81 -2.15
N VAL A 37 4.40 29.79 -1.19
CA VAL A 37 3.49 28.64 -0.99
C VAL A 37 2.26 28.73 -1.89
N THR A 38 1.83 29.94 -2.25
CA THR A 38 0.70 30.16 -3.16
C THR A 38 1.09 30.16 -4.64
N ASP A 39 2.39 30.22 -4.94
CA ASP A 39 2.92 30.11 -6.30
C ASP A 39 2.61 28.71 -6.88
N GLN A 40 1.62 28.67 -7.76
CA GLN A 40 1.16 27.44 -8.41
C GLN A 40 2.15 26.90 -9.44
N GLU A 41 3.13 27.69 -9.88
CA GLU A 41 4.16 27.29 -10.85
C GLU A 41 5.44 26.80 -10.16
N SER A 42 5.50 26.83 -8.82
CA SER A 42 6.67 26.40 -8.08
C SER A 42 6.79 24.87 -8.03
N PRO A 43 7.89 24.26 -8.54
CA PRO A 43 8.13 22.82 -8.42
C PRO A 43 8.16 22.33 -6.96
N SER A 44 8.49 23.23 -6.03
CA SER A 44 8.50 22.93 -4.60
C SER A 44 7.09 22.72 -4.03
N VAL A 45 6.11 23.50 -4.50
CA VAL A 45 4.70 23.36 -4.13
C VAL A 45 4.13 22.07 -4.72
N ASP A 46 4.48 21.74 -5.97
CA ASP A 46 4.07 20.48 -6.59
C ASP A 46 4.63 19.25 -5.88
N THR A 47 5.87 19.32 -5.40
CA THR A 47 6.46 18.26 -4.59
C THR A 47 5.68 18.08 -3.28
N ILE A 48 5.30 19.17 -2.61
CA ILE A 48 4.49 19.11 -1.38
C ILE A 48 3.10 18.55 -1.67
N LYS A 49 2.44 18.99 -2.75
CA LYS A 49 1.14 18.43 -3.19
C LYS A 49 1.24 16.93 -3.43
N MET A 50 2.29 16.48 -4.11
CA MET A 50 2.54 15.06 -4.38
C MET A 50 2.77 14.27 -3.07
N GLN A 51 3.56 14.81 -2.14
CA GLN A 51 3.80 14.20 -0.83
C GLN A 51 2.51 14.06 -0.02
N VAL A 52 1.72 15.14 0.09
CA VAL A 52 0.44 15.13 0.82
C VAL A 52 -0.57 14.21 0.13
N PHE A 53 -0.63 14.21 -1.20
CA PHE A 53 -1.47 13.30 -1.96
C PHE A 53 -1.10 11.84 -1.68
N PHE A 54 0.18 11.50 -1.71
CA PHE A 54 0.60 10.14 -1.39
C PHE A 54 0.31 9.79 0.07
N GLU A 55 0.54 10.66 1.04
CA GLU A 55 0.26 10.38 2.45
C GLU A 55 -1.24 10.13 2.69
N ILE A 56 -2.12 10.98 2.14
CA ILE A 56 -3.58 10.85 2.29
C ILE A 56 -4.12 9.60 1.59
N ASN A 57 -3.56 9.24 0.42
CA ASN A 57 -4.07 8.13 -0.38
C ASN A 57 -3.36 6.79 -0.10
N HIS A 58 -2.11 6.77 0.36
CA HIS A 58 -1.43 5.54 0.76
C HIS A 58 -1.96 4.99 2.07
N LEU A 59 -2.36 5.83 3.04
CA LEU A 59 -3.05 5.34 4.24
C LEU A 59 -4.33 4.56 3.87
N LYS A 60 -5.04 5.00 2.82
CA LYS A 60 -6.21 4.29 2.28
C LYS A 60 -5.86 3.01 1.50
N LYS A 61 -4.66 2.92 0.93
CA LYS A 61 -4.17 1.69 0.29
C LYS A 61 -4.03 0.57 1.33
N ASP A 62 -3.53 0.89 2.52
CA ASP A 62 -3.42 -0.09 3.60
C ASP A 62 -4.79 -0.57 4.06
N GLU A 63 -5.78 0.32 4.17
CA GLU A 63 -7.18 -0.06 4.43
C GLU A 63 -7.74 -0.99 3.35
N PHE A 64 -7.50 -0.68 2.08
CA PHE A 64 -7.92 -1.54 0.96
C PHE A 64 -7.26 -2.92 1.01
N LEU A 65 -5.94 -2.98 1.26
CA LEU A 65 -5.21 -4.24 1.40
C LEU A 65 -5.70 -5.05 2.60
N ASN A 66 -5.98 -4.40 3.72
CA ASN A 66 -6.52 -5.04 4.91
C ASN A 66 -7.92 -5.61 4.66
N GLU A 67 -8.79 -4.86 3.97
CA GLU A 67 -10.12 -5.37 3.62
C GLU A 67 -10.03 -6.54 2.62
N HIS A 68 -9.13 -6.46 1.63
CA HIS A 68 -8.88 -7.56 0.71
C HIS A 68 -8.39 -8.82 1.45
N HIS A 69 -7.40 -8.69 2.35
CA HIS A 69 -6.93 -9.80 3.18
C HIS A 69 -8.06 -10.36 4.05
N ARG A 70 -8.84 -9.50 4.70
CA ARG A 70 -9.98 -9.91 5.55
C ARG A 70 -11.01 -10.71 4.76
N VAL A 71 -11.36 -10.27 3.56
CA VAL A 71 -12.30 -10.99 2.67
C VAL A 71 -11.72 -12.34 2.26
N LEU A 72 -10.43 -12.39 1.92
CA LEU A 72 -9.76 -13.64 1.54
C LEU A 72 -9.72 -14.64 2.71
N GLU A 73 -9.31 -14.21 3.90
CA GLU A 73 -9.31 -15.03 5.11
C GLU A 73 -10.71 -15.58 5.41
N LYS A 74 -11.74 -14.72 5.32
CA LYS A 74 -13.12 -15.14 5.58
C LYS A 74 -13.62 -16.20 4.59
N ARG A 75 -13.14 -16.20 3.34
CA ARG A 75 -13.43 -17.24 2.34
C ARG A 75 -12.62 -18.51 2.56
N LEU A 76 -11.38 -18.35 3.04
CA LEU A 76 -10.44 -19.44 3.24
C LEU A 76 -10.76 -20.26 4.51
N GLU A 77 -11.27 -19.60 5.55
CA GLU A 77 -11.59 -20.19 6.86
C GLU A 77 -12.45 -21.47 6.77
N PRO A 78 -13.62 -21.49 6.10
CA PRO A 78 -14.45 -22.69 6.03
C PRO A 78 -13.75 -23.84 5.29
N VAL A 79 -12.99 -23.54 4.23
CA VAL A 79 -12.28 -24.56 3.42
C VAL A 79 -11.14 -25.15 4.23
N LEU A 80 -10.37 -24.33 4.94
CA LEU A 80 -9.31 -24.82 5.82
C LEU A 80 -9.86 -25.66 6.97
N ARG A 81 -10.99 -25.25 7.56
CA ARG A 81 -11.64 -26.03 8.61
C ARG A 81 -12.05 -27.41 8.09
N GLU A 82 -12.68 -27.48 6.92
CA GLU A 82 -13.08 -28.75 6.29
C GLU A 82 -11.87 -29.65 5.99
N VAL A 83 -10.76 -29.07 5.54
CA VAL A 83 -9.50 -29.82 5.33
C VAL A 83 -8.92 -30.34 6.64
N ILE A 84 -8.84 -29.51 7.68
CA ILE A 84 -8.23 -29.87 8.97
C ILE A 84 -9.08 -30.89 9.73
N GLU A 85 -10.41 -30.74 9.68
CA GLU A 85 -11.35 -31.63 10.36
C GLU A 85 -11.65 -32.92 9.57
N SER A 86 -11.16 -33.02 8.33
CA SER A 86 -11.35 -34.21 7.51
C SER A 86 -10.82 -35.47 8.22
N ARG A 87 -11.69 -36.48 8.32
CA ARG A 87 -11.36 -37.84 8.79
C ARG A 87 -11.64 -38.86 7.70
N ALA A 88 -11.26 -38.55 6.47
CA ALA A 88 -11.45 -39.42 5.31
C ALA A 88 -10.86 -40.82 5.56
N LYS A 89 -11.68 -41.85 5.35
CA LYS A 89 -11.30 -43.27 5.42
C LYS A 89 -11.55 -43.99 4.11
N LEU A 90 -12.51 -43.49 3.32
CA LEU A 90 -12.82 -44.00 2.00
C LEU A 90 -12.05 -43.23 0.92
N ARG A 91 -11.82 -43.88 -0.22
CA ARG A 91 -11.11 -43.27 -1.35
C ARG A 91 -11.82 -42.01 -1.87
N GLU A 92 -13.14 -42.04 -1.95
CA GLU A 92 -13.94 -40.87 -2.40
C GLU A 92 -13.82 -39.69 -1.42
N GLU A 93 -13.79 -39.96 -0.11
CA GLU A 93 -13.59 -38.94 0.92
C GLU A 93 -12.17 -38.34 0.86
N LEU A 94 -11.18 -39.17 0.53
CA LEU A 94 -9.80 -38.74 0.34
C LEU A 94 -9.65 -37.84 -0.90
N GLU A 95 -10.31 -38.21 -2.00
CA GLU A 95 -10.36 -37.40 -3.22
C GLU A 95 -11.06 -36.05 -2.97
N ALA A 96 -12.17 -36.03 -2.22
CA ALA A 96 -12.84 -34.79 -1.82
C ALA A 96 -11.94 -33.90 -0.94
N THR A 97 -11.23 -34.49 0.03
CA THR A 97 -10.29 -33.77 0.89
C THR A 97 -9.14 -33.17 0.06
N TYR A 98 -8.63 -33.91 -0.92
CA TYR A 98 -7.59 -33.43 -1.84
C TYR A 98 -8.07 -32.23 -2.68
N GLN A 99 -9.31 -32.25 -3.17
CA GLN A 99 -9.90 -31.10 -3.88
C GLN A 99 -10.05 -29.87 -2.96
N ASN A 100 -10.41 -30.07 -1.70
CA ASN A 100 -10.49 -28.98 -0.73
C ASN A 100 -9.11 -28.37 -0.41
N ILE A 101 -8.06 -29.20 -0.35
CA ILE A 101 -6.67 -28.72 -0.20
C ILE A 101 -6.26 -27.86 -1.39
N ILE A 102 -6.53 -28.30 -2.62
CA ILE A 102 -6.23 -27.51 -3.82
C ILE A 102 -7.02 -26.20 -3.83
N SER A 103 -8.30 -26.25 -3.45
CA SER A 103 -9.16 -25.07 -3.36
C SER A 103 -8.63 -24.05 -2.35
N ALA A 104 -8.17 -24.51 -1.19
CA ALA A 104 -7.53 -23.65 -0.20
C ALA A 104 -6.23 -23.02 -0.72
N LEU A 105 -5.42 -23.77 -1.47
CA LEU A 105 -4.19 -23.27 -2.07
C LEU A 105 -4.47 -22.19 -3.12
N LEU A 106 -5.44 -22.44 -4.01
CA LEU A 106 -5.87 -21.50 -5.04
C LEU A 106 -6.39 -20.18 -4.46
N LEU A 107 -7.25 -20.27 -3.45
CA LEU A 107 -7.77 -19.11 -2.74
C LEU A 107 -6.64 -18.32 -2.08
N ARG A 108 -5.72 -18.99 -1.37
CA ARG A 108 -4.63 -18.32 -0.67
C ARG A 108 -3.62 -17.66 -1.62
N SER A 109 -3.35 -18.28 -2.76
CA SER A 109 -2.39 -17.76 -3.75
C SER A 109 -2.99 -16.73 -4.71
N GLY A 110 -4.32 -16.56 -4.73
CA GLY A 110 -5.00 -15.63 -5.64
C GLY A 110 -4.90 -16.03 -7.12
N LEU A 111 -4.56 -17.29 -7.41
CA LEU A 111 -4.29 -17.81 -8.76
C LEU A 111 -5.55 -18.03 -9.60
N GLY A 112 -6.74 -17.79 -9.04
CA GLY A 112 -8.02 -17.88 -9.74
C GLY A 112 -9.08 -18.60 -8.94
N SER A 113 -10.23 -18.82 -9.57
CA SER A 113 -11.37 -19.48 -8.92
C SER A 113 -11.14 -20.99 -8.79
N PRO A 114 -11.34 -21.59 -7.60
CA PRO A 114 -11.34 -23.04 -7.41
C PRO A 114 -12.40 -23.81 -8.21
N THR A 115 -13.33 -23.11 -8.85
CA THR A 115 -14.36 -23.69 -9.73
C THR A 115 -13.92 -23.79 -11.19
N ASN A 116 -12.77 -23.22 -11.56
CA ASN A 116 -12.27 -23.26 -12.93
C ASN A 116 -11.28 -24.42 -13.12
N MET A 117 -11.71 -25.45 -13.87
CA MET A 117 -10.93 -26.67 -14.12
C MET A 117 -9.58 -26.41 -14.81
N ASP A 118 -9.46 -25.37 -15.64
CA ASP A 118 -8.18 -25.04 -16.29
C ASP A 118 -7.17 -24.49 -15.27
N VAL A 119 -7.61 -23.69 -14.31
CA VAL A 119 -6.79 -23.14 -13.21
C VAL A 119 -6.36 -24.25 -12.24
N ILE A 120 -7.25 -25.20 -11.95
CA ILE A 120 -6.93 -26.40 -11.14
C ILE A 120 -5.86 -27.23 -11.84
N ARG A 121 -6.01 -27.48 -13.16
CA ARG A 121 -5.08 -28.29 -13.95
C ARG A 121 -3.71 -27.62 -14.09
N GLU A 122 -3.67 -26.30 -14.22
CA GLU A 122 -2.42 -25.54 -14.20
C GLU A 122 -1.74 -25.62 -12.84
N THR A 123 -2.49 -25.42 -11.74
CA THR A 123 -1.95 -25.46 -10.37
C THR A 123 -1.46 -26.85 -9.94
N THR A 124 -2.11 -27.90 -10.43
CA THR A 124 -1.71 -29.30 -10.19
C THR A 124 -0.67 -29.81 -11.20
N GLY A 125 -0.51 -29.13 -12.34
CA GLY A 125 0.23 -29.62 -13.51
C GLY A 125 1.75 -29.54 -13.37
N GLU A 126 2.32 -28.42 -12.92
CA GLU A 126 3.77 -28.24 -12.70
C GLU A 126 4.23 -27.08 -11.76
N PRO A 127 3.41 -26.10 -11.30
CA PRO A 127 3.91 -24.92 -10.59
C PRO A 127 4.08 -25.10 -9.08
N MET A 128 3.85 -26.30 -8.53
CA MET A 128 4.10 -26.55 -7.09
C MET A 128 5.60 -26.43 -6.68
N LYS A 129 6.49 -26.11 -7.63
CA LYS A 129 7.88 -25.70 -7.36
C LYS A 129 8.07 -24.18 -7.15
N VAL A 130 7.16 -23.33 -7.65
CA VAL A 130 7.36 -21.87 -7.63
C VAL A 130 6.72 -21.22 -6.40
N CYS A 131 5.57 -21.73 -5.92
CA CYS A 131 4.91 -21.17 -4.73
C CYS A 131 5.51 -21.60 -3.38
N LEU A 132 6.45 -22.56 -3.33
CA LEU A 132 7.16 -22.93 -2.10
C LEU A 132 8.43 -22.10 -1.86
N PHE A 133 8.74 -21.13 -2.72
CA PHE A 133 10.00 -20.36 -2.69
C PHE A 133 9.85 -18.86 -2.37
N PHE A 134 8.67 -18.43 -1.90
CA PHE A 134 8.46 -17.11 -1.30
C PHE A 134 7.77 -17.25 0.06
#